data_AF-A0A7S0N3H4-F1
#
_entry.id   AF-A0A7S0N3H4-F1
#
_cell.length_a   1.000
_cell.length_b   1.000
_cell.length_c   1.000
_cell.angle_alpha   90.00
_cell.angle_beta   90.00
_cell.angle_gamma   90.00
#
_symmetry.space_group_name_H-M   'P 1'
#
loop_
_entity.id
_entity.type
_entity.pdbx_description
1 polymer ?
#
loop_
_entity_poly.entity_id
_entity_poly.type
_entity_poly.pdbx_seq_one_letter_code
_entity_poly.pdbx_strand_id
1 'polypeptide(L)'
;MTRMICALDASGSILLSRVYGAPAPEAFRTLVLLMSSSSNYAQHNGFDLRRLHSADCKLVFRRCKDDLLLILVTNDLASEESSLQTLLEAVLNGIVLILGDDTLFGRGSSQNRKRALARAAPLIDTICSEDGPPLGLALGCVEMHPGDFEGADNRREMTKALQAFAQEADVEVAILFVNGCIRAATAHTWSLPPAELQLLQVLMWTLPSAASRELPVHLPLTAPGGTARLVTCQLAPTAEVALLAAEEPSLARTEELVK
;
A
#
# COMPACT_ATOMS: atom_id res chain seq x y z
N MET A 1 -9.42 -19.42 -1.10
CA MET A 1 -10.52 -18.44 -1.18
C MET A 1 -10.31 -17.61 -2.43
N THR A 2 -11.36 -17.22 -3.14
CA THR A 2 -11.24 -16.42 -4.36
C THR A 2 -11.61 -14.97 -4.07
N ARG A 3 -10.73 -14.05 -4.44
CA ARG A 3 -10.93 -12.61 -4.31
C ARG A 3 -10.66 -11.94 -5.65
N MET A 4 -11.45 -10.93 -5.98
CA MET A 4 -11.24 -10.11 -7.17
C MET A 4 -11.27 -8.64 -6.78
N ILE A 5 -10.29 -7.88 -7.25
CA ILE A 5 -10.26 -6.43 -7.12
C ILE A 5 -10.39 -5.80 -8.50
N CYS A 6 -11.31 -4.86 -8.61
CA CYS A 6 -11.50 -4.05 -9.80
C CYS A 6 -11.45 -2.57 -9.47
N ALA A 7 -10.83 -1.80 -10.36
CA ALA A 7 -10.95 -0.35 -10.38
C ALA A 7 -11.67 0.06 -11.66
N LEU A 8 -12.74 0.83 -11.54
CA LEU A 8 -13.54 1.37 -12.64
C LEU A 8 -13.45 2.89 -12.65
N ASP A 9 -13.48 3.49 -13.83
CA ASP A 9 -13.65 4.93 -13.97
C ASP A 9 -15.13 5.35 -14.00
N ALA A 10 -15.38 6.65 -14.08
CA ALA A 10 -16.71 7.25 -14.19
C ALA A 10 -17.55 6.69 -15.36
N SER A 11 -16.90 6.24 -16.44
CA SER A 11 -17.57 5.68 -17.62
C SER A 11 -17.94 4.20 -17.45
N GLY A 12 -17.52 3.58 -16.34
CA GLY A 12 -17.65 2.14 -16.12
C GLY A 12 -16.56 1.32 -16.79
N SER A 13 -15.51 1.95 -17.33
CA SER A 13 -14.40 1.26 -17.97
C SER A 13 -13.46 0.65 -16.92
N ILE A 14 -13.05 -0.60 -17.14
CA ILE A 14 -12.13 -1.32 -16.24
C ILE A 14 -10.70 -0.79 -16.41
N LEU A 15 -10.20 -0.12 -15.37
CA LEU A 15 -8.84 0.37 -15.27
C LEU A 15 -7.89 -0.70 -14.75
N LEU A 16 -8.30 -1.45 -13.72
CA LEU A 16 -7.54 -2.54 -13.12
C LEU A 16 -8.49 -3.71 -12.83
N SER A 17 -8.01 -4.93 -13.05
CA SER A 17 -8.72 -6.16 -12.68
C SER A 17 -7.68 -7.21 -12.28
N ARG A 18 -7.81 -7.71 -11.05
CA ARG A 18 -6.95 -8.73 -10.46
C ARG A 18 -7.81 -9.80 -9.80
N VAL A 19 -7.43 -11.06 -9.95
CA VAL A 19 -8.09 -12.22 -9.35
C VAL A 19 -7.03 -13.00 -8.58
N TYR A 20 -7.35 -13.35 -7.35
CA TYR A 20 -6.50 -14.10 -6.42
C TYR A 20 -7.23 -15.39 -6.04
N GLY A 21 -6.56 -16.55 -6.13
CA GLY A 21 -7.15 -17.87 -5.92
C GLY A 21 -7.73 -18.56 -7.17
N ALA A 22 -8.16 -19.81 -6.98
CA ALA A 22 -8.66 -20.71 -8.02
C ALA A 22 -10.01 -20.26 -8.66
N PRO A 23 -10.35 -20.71 -9.88
CA PRO A 23 -10.90 -19.83 -10.91
C PRO A 23 -12.43 -19.69 -10.90
N ALA A 24 -12.90 -18.46 -11.13
CA ALA A 24 -14.12 -18.18 -11.91
C ALA A 24 -14.07 -16.80 -12.62
N PRO A 25 -13.09 -16.54 -13.52
CA PRO A 25 -12.78 -15.18 -13.98
C PRO A 25 -13.91 -14.49 -14.77
N GLU A 26 -14.69 -15.24 -15.54
CA GLU A 26 -15.70 -14.67 -16.45
C GLU A 26 -16.99 -14.28 -15.73
N ALA A 27 -17.44 -15.10 -14.78
CA ALA A 27 -18.63 -14.82 -13.97
C ALA A 27 -18.40 -13.56 -13.13
N PHE A 28 -17.24 -13.42 -12.49
CA PHE A 28 -16.93 -12.24 -11.68
C PHE A 28 -16.84 -10.96 -12.49
N ARG A 29 -16.22 -10.98 -13.68
CA ARG A 29 -16.15 -9.79 -14.55
C ARG A 29 -17.53 -9.32 -14.98
N THR A 30 -18.40 -10.25 -15.35
CA THR A 30 -19.78 -9.96 -15.76
C THR A 30 -20.59 -9.41 -14.58
N LEU A 31 -20.46 -10.03 -13.40
CA LEU A 31 -21.07 -9.55 -12.17
C LEU A 31 -20.61 -8.13 -11.85
N VAL A 32 -19.30 -7.84 -11.88
CA VAL A 32 -18.77 -6.51 -11.58
C VAL A 32 -19.34 -5.44 -12.52
N LEU A 33 -19.49 -5.72 -13.83
CA LEU A 33 -20.07 -4.78 -14.79
C LEU A 33 -21.58 -4.53 -14.57
N LEU A 34 -22.34 -5.57 -14.25
CA LEU A 34 -23.76 -5.43 -13.91
C LEU A 34 -23.94 -4.64 -12.61
N MET A 35 -23.04 -4.89 -11.65
CA MET A 35 -23.09 -4.31 -10.32
C MET A 35 -22.53 -2.88 -10.24
N SER A 36 -21.62 -2.51 -11.15
CA SER A 36 -21.20 -1.11 -11.30
C SER A 36 -22.33 -0.25 -11.86
N SER A 37 -23.14 -0.81 -12.77
CA SER A 37 -24.33 -0.15 -13.31
C SER A 37 -25.37 0.13 -12.21
N SER A 38 -25.58 -0.81 -11.28
CA SER A 38 -26.47 -0.61 -10.14
C SER A 38 -25.92 0.38 -9.10
N SER A 39 -24.60 0.37 -8.86
CA SER A 39 -23.93 1.37 -8.04
C SER A 39 -24.08 2.78 -8.62
N ASN A 40 -23.89 2.95 -9.93
CA ASN A 40 -24.07 4.22 -10.63
C ASN A 40 -25.53 4.67 -10.62
N TYR A 41 -26.48 3.76 -10.81
CA TYR A 41 -27.91 4.06 -10.68
C TYR A 41 -28.27 4.53 -9.26
N ALA A 42 -27.78 3.84 -8.23
CA ALA A 42 -28.02 4.22 -6.84
C ALA A 42 -27.52 5.66 -6.59
N GLN A 43 -26.31 5.98 -7.06
CA GLN A 43 -25.72 7.31 -6.90
C GLN A 43 -26.52 8.39 -7.64
N HIS A 44 -26.97 8.14 -8.86
CA HIS A 44 -27.82 9.07 -9.59
C HIS A 44 -29.13 9.39 -8.82
N ASN A 45 -29.59 8.46 -7.99
CA ASN A 45 -30.75 8.65 -7.12
C ASN A 45 -30.39 9.14 -5.69
N GLY A 46 -29.14 9.54 -5.45
CA GLY A 46 -28.68 10.07 -4.16
C GLY A 46 -28.30 9.01 -3.12
N PHE A 47 -28.17 7.73 -3.51
CA PHE A 47 -27.80 6.64 -2.62
C PHE A 47 -26.36 6.16 -2.87
N ASP A 48 -25.63 5.85 -1.79
CA ASP A 48 -24.27 5.30 -1.85
C ASP A 48 -24.30 3.78 -1.64
N LEU A 49 -24.16 3.01 -2.73
CA LEU A 49 -24.12 1.55 -2.66
C LEU A 49 -22.74 1.11 -2.16
N ARG A 50 -22.63 0.77 -0.88
CA ARG A 50 -21.37 0.31 -0.26
C ARG A 50 -21.15 -1.19 -0.30
N ARG A 51 -22.23 -1.96 -0.41
CA ARG A 51 -22.20 -3.41 -0.22
C ARG A 51 -23.33 -4.12 -0.94
N LEU A 52 -23.04 -5.32 -1.42
CA LEU A 52 -24.03 -6.27 -1.88
C LEU A 52 -23.63 -7.69 -1.48
N HIS A 53 -24.60 -8.47 -1.04
CA HIS A 53 -24.41 -9.86 -0.64
C HIS A 53 -25.35 -10.75 -1.46
N SER A 54 -24.82 -11.87 -1.94
CA SER A 54 -25.57 -12.94 -2.58
C SER A 54 -25.25 -14.27 -1.89
N ALA A 55 -25.95 -15.34 -2.26
CA ALA A 55 -25.70 -16.67 -1.70
C ALA A 55 -24.26 -17.17 -1.91
N ASP A 56 -23.60 -16.72 -2.99
CA ASP A 56 -22.30 -17.25 -3.43
C ASP A 56 -21.14 -16.25 -3.28
N CYS A 57 -21.44 -14.96 -3.08
CA CYS A 57 -20.41 -13.94 -2.97
C CYS A 57 -20.83 -12.68 -2.21
N LYS A 58 -19.84 -12.00 -1.65
CA LYS A 58 -19.91 -10.66 -1.07
C LYS A 58 -19.20 -9.67 -1.99
N LEU A 59 -19.81 -8.51 -2.18
CA LEU A 59 -19.26 -7.38 -2.91
C LEU A 59 -19.19 -6.17 -1.99
N VAL A 60 -18.05 -5.49 -2.02
CA VAL A 60 -17.79 -4.28 -1.28
C VAL A 60 -17.33 -3.21 -2.26
N PHE A 61 -17.97 -2.05 -2.16
CA PHE A 61 -17.74 -0.91 -3.03
C PHE A 61 -17.11 0.21 -2.21
N ARG A 62 -16.09 0.87 -2.78
CA ARG A 62 -15.52 2.10 -2.24
C ARG A 62 -15.38 3.11 -3.36
N ARG A 63 -16.22 4.13 -3.30
CA ARG A 63 -16.17 5.26 -4.22
C ARG A 63 -15.11 6.25 -3.74
N CYS A 64 -14.25 6.66 -4.66
CA CYS A 64 -13.15 7.57 -4.43
C CYS A 64 -13.43 8.91 -5.11
N LYS A 65 -12.49 9.86 -5.01
CA LYS A 65 -12.55 11.14 -5.74
C LYS A 65 -12.57 10.88 -7.27
N ASP A 66 -13.10 11.84 -8.03
CA ASP A 66 -13.17 11.82 -9.50
C ASP A 66 -13.81 10.55 -10.10
N ASP A 67 -14.83 10.04 -9.39
CA ASP A 67 -15.67 8.90 -9.80
C ASP A 67 -14.89 7.60 -10.05
N LEU A 68 -13.71 7.45 -9.43
CA LEU A 68 -13.02 6.17 -9.36
C LEU A 68 -13.79 5.24 -8.40
N LEU A 69 -14.17 4.06 -8.87
CA LEU A 69 -14.88 3.07 -8.07
C LEU A 69 -13.99 1.83 -7.89
N LEU A 70 -13.61 1.56 -6.64
CA LEU A 70 -12.95 0.31 -6.25
C LEU A 70 -13.99 -0.71 -5.80
N ILE A 71 -13.86 -1.94 -6.31
CA ILE A 71 -14.77 -3.04 -6.03
C ILE A 71 -13.94 -4.25 -5.60
N LEU A 72 -14.26 -4.79 -4.43
CA LEU A 72 -13.76 -6.08 -3.95
C LEU A 72 -14.90 -7.10 -4.02
N VAL A 73 -14.65 -8.23 -4.66
CA VAL A 73 -15.56 -9.37 -4.70
C VAL A 73 -14.88 -10.57 -4.04
N THR A 74 -15.59 -11.28 -3.17
CA THR A 74 -15.08 -12.49 -2.54
C THR A 74 -16.16 -13.56 -2.39
N ASN A 75 -15.75 -14.82 -2.51
CA ASN A 75 -16.57 -15.97 -2.11
C ASN A 75 -16.38 -16.37 -0.64
N ASP A 76 -15.55 -15.64 0.11
CA ASP A 76 -15.41 -15.83 1.54
C ASP A 76 -16.58 -15.19 2.28
N LEU A 77 -17.62 -15.99 2.50
CA LEU A 77 -18.81 -15.58 3.23
C LEU A 77 -18.55 -15.46 4.74
N ALA A 78 -17.47 -16.01 5.26
CA ALA A 78 -17.12 -15.91 6.68
C ALA A 78 -16.47 -14.57 7.03
N SER A 79 -15.76 -13.95 6.07
CA SER A 79 -15.15 -12.63 6.26
C SER A 79 -16.17 -11.57 6.70
N GLU A 80 -15.82 -10.83 7.76
CA GLU A 80 -16.57 -9.66 8.19
C GLU A 80 -16.49 -8.52 7.17
N GLU A 81 -17.57 -7.77 7.03
CA GLU A 81 -17.65 -6.66 6.07
C GLU A 81 -16.67 -5.52 6.42
N SER A 82 -16.44 -5.29 7.71
CA SER A 82 -15.45 -4.35 8.25
C SER A 82 -14.06 -4.69 7.72
N SER A 83 -13.65 -5.95 7.81
CA SER A 83 -12.34 -6.42 7.33
C SER A 83 -12.17 -6.25 5.82
N LEU A 84 -13.24 -6.50 5.05
CA LEU A 84 -13.22 -6.29 3.60
C LEU A 84 -13.12 -4.80 3.21
N GLN A 85 -13.77 -3.91 3.96
CA GLN A 85 -13.62 -2.46 3.79
C GLN A 85 -12.20 -1.98 4.16
N THR A 86 -11.63 -2.48 5.27
CA THR A 86 -10.25 -2.18 5.67
C THR A 86 -9.25 -2.65 4.62
N LEU A 87 -9.45 -3.83 4.03
CA LEU A 87 -8.61 -4.31 2.93
C LEU A 87 -8.70 -3.39 1.71
N LEU A 88 -9.91 -2.97 1.33
CA LEU A 88 -10.12 -2.07 0.20
C LEU A 88 -9.50 -0.68 0.45
N GLU A 89 -9.51 -0.23 1.71
CA GLU A 89 -8.83 0.99 2.16
C GLU A 89 -7.31 0.86 2.09
N ALA A 90 -6.74 -0.25 2.54
CA ALA A 90 -5.31 -0.53 2.43
C ALA A 90 -4.87 -0.53 0.96
N VAL A 91 -5.66 -1.14 0.06
CA VAL A 91 -5.41 -1.12 -1.39
C VAL A 91 -5.45 0.30 -1.94
N LEU A 92 -6.46 1.10 -1.58
CA LEU A 92 -6.55 2.50 -2.02
C LEU A 92 -5.35 3.31 -1.53
N ASN A 93 -5.03 3.24 -0.24
CA ASN A 93 -3.91 3.95 0.36
C ASN A 93 -2.57 3.50 -0.24
N GLY A 94 -2.43 2.21 -0.55
CA GLY A 94 -1.26 1.67 -1.26
C GLY A 94 -1.14 2.17 -2.71
N ILE A 95 -2.25 2.31 -3.42
CA ILE A 95 -2.27 2.93 -4.75
C ILE A 95 -1.83 4.40 -4.66
N VAL A 96 -2.36 5.14 -3.69
CA VAL A 96 -1.97 6.54 -3.44
C VAL A 96 -0.49 6.61 -3.07
N LEU A 97 0.03 5.69 -2.24
CA LEU A 97 1.46 5.64 -1.89
C LEU A 97 2.37 5.66 -3.13
N ILE A 98 2.04 4.87 -4.14
CA ILE A 98 2.87 4.73 -5.35
C ILE A 98 2.61 5.84 -6.38
N LEU A 99 1.37 6.31 -6.52
CA LEU A 99 0.95 7.19 -7.62
C LEU A 99 0.70 8.63 -7.23
N GLY A 100 0.23 8.85 -6.01
CA GLY A 100 -0.20 10.15 -5.50
C GLY A 100 -1.61 10.49 -5.93
N ASP A 101 -2.22 11.42 -5.21
CA ASP A 101 -3.58 11.90 -5.49
C ASP A 101 -3.65 12.55 -6.88
N ASP A 102 -2.65 13.34 -7.27
CA ASP A 102 -2.65 14.06 -8.56
C ASP A 102 -2.66 13.10 -9.76
N THR A 103 -1.95 11.99 -9.68
CA THR A 103 -1.92 11.01 -10.80
C THR A 103 -3.18 10.16 -10.83
N LEU A 104 -3.78 9.88 -9.67
CA LEU A 104 -4.96 9.03 -9.54
C LEU A 104 -6.26 9.77 -9.86
N PHE A 105 -6.38 10.99 -9.34
CA PHE A 105 -7.57 11.84 -9.36
C PHE A 105 -7.43 13.04 -10.31
N GLY A 106 -6.23 13.35 -10.80
CA GLY A 106 -6.04 14.44 -11.75
C GLY A 106 -6.75 14.23 -13.09
N ARG A 107 -6.79 15.30 -13.88
CA ARG A 107 -7.40 15.34 -15.23
C ARG A 107 -6.53 14.60 -16.26
N GLY A 108 -6.35 13.30 -16.07
CA GLY A 108 -5.65 12.40 -16.99
C GLY A 108 -6.63 11.54 -17.81
N SER A 109 -6.20 11.11 -19.00
CA SER A 109 -6.96 10.12 -19.77
C SER A 109 -7.10 8.81 -18.98
N SER A 110 -8.19 8.06 -19.19
CA SER A 110 -8.37 6.74 -18.57
C SER A 110 -7.23 5.77 -18.91
N GLN A 111 -6.59 5.94 -20.07
CA GLN A 111 -5.42 5.16 -20.45
C GLN A 111 -4.17 5.49 -19.61
N ASN A 112 -3.98 6.77 -19.26
CA ASN A 112 -2.88 7.18 -18.37
C ASN A 112 -3.11 6.63 -16.96
N ARG A 113 -4.35 6.69 -16.45
CA ARG A 113 -4.70 6.11 -15.15
C ARG A 113 -4.50 4.59 -15.12
N LYS A 114 -4.89 3.89 -16.19
CA LYS A 114 -4.63 2.45 -16.34
C LYS A 114 -3.13 2.10 -16.31
N ARG A 115 -2.30 2.87 -17.02
CA ARG A 115 -0.83 2.71 -16.99
C ARG A 115 -0.25 3.03 -15.61
N ALA A 116 -0.76 4.05 -14.93
CA ALA A 116 -0.35 4.40 -13.59
C ALA A 116 -0.69 3.27 -12.59
N LEU A 117 -1.93 2.78 -12.60
CA LEU A 117 -2.37 1.66 -11.74
C LEU A 117 -1.56 0.39 -11.94
N ALA A 118 -1.05 0.14 -13.16
CA ALA A 118 -0.15 -0.99 -13.40
C ALA A 118 1.16 -0.92 -12.60
N ARG A 119 1.64 0.28 -12.24
CA ARG A 119 2.84 0.46 -11.40
C ARG A 119 2.60 0.09 -9.93
N ALA A 120 1.38 0.28 -9.43
CA ALA A 120 1.01 -0.09 -8.07
C ALA A 120 0.67 -1.59 -7.94
N ALA A 121 0.59 -2.31 -9.06
CA ALA A 121 0.12 -3.69 -9.06
C ALA A 121 0.93 -4.65 -8.17
N PRO A 122 2.28 -4.61 -8.11
CA PRO A 122 3.02 -5.49 -7.20
C PRO A 122 2.60 -5.32 -5.74
N LEU A 123 2.41 -4.07 -5.30
CA LEU A 123 1.96 -3.76 -3.94
C LEU A 123 0.52 -4.24 -3.69
N ILE A 124 -0.38 -4.05 -4.66
CA ILE A 124 -1.76 -4.58 -4.56
C ILE A 124 -1.74 -6.11 -4.47
N ASP A 125 -0.91 -6.76 -5.29
CA ASP A 125 -0.77 -8.21 -5.33
C ASP A 125 -0.23 -8.76 -3.99
N THR A 126 0.67 -8.04 -3.30
CA THR A 126 1.11 -8.39 -1.93
C THR A 126 0.03 -8.16 -0.88
N ILE A 127 -0.69 -7.02 -0.91
CA ILE A 127 -1.80 -6.75 0.02
C ILE A 127 -2.91 -7.81 -0.12
N CYS A 128 -3.12 -8.31 -1.33
CA CYS A 128 -4.23 -9.19 -1.68
C CYS A 128 -3.79 -10.64 -1.92
N SER A 129 -2.61 -11.02 -1.41
CA SER A 129 -2.03 -12.34 -1.57
C SER A 129 -3.04 -13.46 -1.26
N GLU A 130 -2.83 -14.62 -1.88
CA GLU A 130 -3.68 -15.80 -1.66
C GLU A 130 -3.67 -16.26 -0.20
N ASP A 131 -2.54 -16.06 0.49
CA ASP A 131 -2.36 -16.34 1.91
C ASP A 131 -3.04 -15.29 2.82
N GLY A 132 -3.62 -14.24 2.23
CA GLY A 132 -4.21 -13.10 2.92
C GLY A 132 -3.28 -11.89 2.96
N PRO A 133 -3.81 -10.73 3.43
CA PRO A 133 -2.97 -9.56 3.64
C PRO A 133 -1.87 -9.88 4.67
N PRO A 134 -0.72 -9.22 4.57
CA PRO A 134 0.31 -9.27 5.60
C PRO A 134 -0.28 -9.09 7.01
N LEU A 135 0.26 -9.82 7.98
CA LEU A 135 -0.30 -9.91 9.33
C LEU A 135 -0.47 -8.52 9.95
N GLY A 136 0.50 -7.63 9.75
CA GLY A 136 0.45 -6.24 10.17
C GLY A 136 -0.78 -5.50 9.64
N LEU A 137 -1.05 -5.60 8.33
CA LEU A 137 -2.24 -5.01 7.71
C LEU A 137 -3.54 -5.67 8.21
N ALA A 138 -3.54 -6.99 8.35
CA ALA A 138 -4.71 -7.74 8.82
C ALA A 138 -5.11 -7.35 10.25
N LEU A 139 -4.12 -7.10 11.12
CA LEU A 139 -4.32 -6.80 12.54
C LEU A 139 -4.28 -5.30 12.87
N GLY A 140 -3.94 -4.44 11.90
CA GLY A 140 -3.74 -3.03 12.18
C GLY A 140 -2.50 -2.74 13.04
N CYS A 141 -1.49 -3.62 13.02
CA CYS A 141 -0.24 -3.45 13.75
C CYS A 141 0.99 -3.31 12.83
N VAL A 142 2.05 -2.72 13.35
CA VAL A 142 3.34 -2.62 12.66
C VAL A 142 4.22 -3.80 13.07
N GLU A 143 4.76 -4.53 12.10
CA GLU A 143 5.56 -5.72 12.38
C GLU A 143 6.99 -5.36 12.81
N MET A 144 7.34 -5.75 14.04
CA MET A 144 8.69 -5.54 14.57
C MET A 144 9.50 -6.82 14.47
N HIS A 145 10.75 -6.74 13.99
CA HIS A 145 11.62 -7.90 13.94
C HIS A 145 11.91 -8.36 15.39
N PRO A 146 11.63 -9.64 15.73
CA PRO A 146 11.95 -10.16 17.05
C PRO A 146 13.46 -10.00 17.27
N GLY A 147 13.83 -9.47 18.43
CA GLY A 147 15.22 -9.51 18.89
C GLY A 147 15.76 -10.93 18.77
N ASP A 148 17.07 -11.09 18.58
CA ASP A 148 17.66 -12.27 19.21
C ASP A 148 17.33 -12.12 20.71
N PHE A 149 16.93 -13.22 21.37
CA PHE A 149 16.45 -13.21 22.76
C PHE A 149 17.46 -12.59 23.76
N GLU A 150 18.68 -12.28 23.32
CA GLU A 150 19.79 -11.77 24.12
C GLU A 150 19.97 -10.24 24.18
N GLY A 151 19.11 -9.38 23.63
CA GLY A 151 19.38 -7.94 23.85
C GLY A 151 18.35 -6.90 23.44
N ALA A 152 17.61 -6.38 24.43
CA ALA A 152 17.01 -5.05 24.34
C ALA A 152 18.06 -3.94 24.10
N ASP A 153 19.30 -4.16 24.56
CA ASP A 153 20.43 -3.25 24.37
C ASP A 153 20.82 -3.11 22.89
N ASN A 154 20.80 -4.20 22.10
CA ASN A 154 21.09 -4.14 20.67
C ASN A 154 20.11 -3.24 19.91
N ARG A 155 18.80 -3.26 20.25
CA ARG A 155 17.84 -2.38 19.57
C ARG A 155 18.10 -0.91 19.89
N ARG A 156 18.44 -0.60 21.14
CA ARG A 156 18.72 0.78 21.57
C ARG A 156 19.97 1.33 20.87
N GLU A 157 21.00 0.51 20.75
CA GLU A 157 22.22 0.87 20.00
C GLU A 157 21.94 1.07 18.51
N MET A 158 21.21 0.15 17.88
CA MET A 158 20.79 0.28 16.48
C MET A 158 19.95 1.55 16.26
N THR A 159 19.05 1.87 17.18
CA THR A 159 18.23 3.10 17.09
C THR A 159 19.10 4.34 17.22
N LYS A 160 20.10 4.35 18.11
CA LYS A 160 21.06 5.47 18.23
C LYS A 160 21.90 5.64 16.96
N ALA A 161 22.42 4.54 16.42
CA ALA A 161 23.19 4.55 15.17
C ALA A 161 22.33 5.06 14.00
N LEU A 162 21.09 4.58 13.90
CA LEU A 162 20.14 5.04 12.89
C LEU A 162 19.79 6.52 13.06
N GLN A 163 19.68 7.02 14.29
CA GLN A 163 19.44 8.44 14.57
C GLN A 163 20.64 9.30 14.13
N ALA A 164 21.87 8.86 14.39
CA ALA A 164 23.08 9.55 13.92
C ALA A 164 23.15 9.55 12.38
N PHE A 165 22.86 8.41 11.76
CA PHE A 165 22.79 8.28 10.31
C PHE A 165 21.74 9.22 9.69
N ALA A 166 20.54 9.28 10.29
CA ALA A 166 19.48 10.19 9.85
C ALA A 166 19.89 11.67 9.96
N GLN A 167 20.62 12.03 11.02
CA GLN A 167 21.16 13.39 11.20
C GLN A 167 22.21 13.74 10.14
N GLU A 168 23.12 12.82 9.80
CA GLU A 168 24.12 13.04 8.76
C GLU A 168 23.51 13.12 7.35
N ALA A 169 22.44 12.34 7.13
CA ALA A 169 21.64 12.35 5.93
C ALA A 169 20.64 13.52 5.84
N ASP A 170 20.53 14.35 6.90
CA ASP A 170 19.57 15.45 7.03
C ASP A 170 18.10 15.04 6.83
N VAL A 171 17.71 13.91 7.43
CA VAL A 171 16.34 13.39 7.42
C VAL A 171 15.79 13.18 8.82
N GLU A 172 14.48 13.39 8.94
CA GLU A 172 13.76 13.16 10.20
C GLU A 172 13.32 11.70 10.36
N VAL A 173 12.98 11.04 9.25
CA VAL A 173 12.39 9.69 9.24
C VAL A 173 13.35 8.71 8.59
N ALA A 174 13.86 7.79 9.41
CA ALA A 174 14.66 6.65 9.00
C ALA A 174 14.14 5.36 9.65
N ILE A 175 14.19 4.27 8.88
CA ILE A 175 13.70 2.95 9.28
C ILE A 175 14.73 1.91 8.89
N LEU A 176 15.13 1.07 9.84
CA LEU A 176 15.92 -0.12 9.57
C LEU A 176 15.00 -1.33 9.45
N PHE A 177 14.99 -1.92 8.27
CA PHE A 177 14.31 -3.17 7.96
C PHE A 177 15.28 -4.35 8.07
N VAL A 178 14.82 -5.43 8.70
CA VAL A 178 15.49 -6.74 8.69
C VAL A 178 14.44 -7.78 8.31
N ASN A 179 14.70 -8.56 7.26
CA ASN A 179 13.72 -9.49 6.69
C ASN A 179 12.36 -8.81 6.40
N GLY A 180 12.39 -7.52 6.04
CA GLY A 180 11.22 -6.67 5.80
C GLY A 180 10.36 -6.34 7.03
N CYS A 181 10.78 -6.72 8.24
CA CYS A 181 10.21 -6.24 9.50
C CYS A 181 11.02 -5.05 10.04
N ILE A 182 10.41 -4.17 10.83
CA ILE A 182 11.13 -3.03 11.41
C ILE A 182 11.98 -3.50 12.59
N ARG A 183 13.28 -3.25 12.52
CA ARG A 183 14.23 -3.55 13.60
C ARG A 183 14.50 -2.35 14.49
N ALA A 184 14.67 -1.18 13.89
CA ALA A 184 14.88 0.09 14.56
C ALA A 184 14.29 1.22 13.71
N ALA A 185 13.90 2.32 14.33
CA ALA A 185 13.38 3.49 13.64
C ALA A 185 13.65 4.75 14.47
N THR A 186 13.84 5.87 13.78
CA THR A 186 13.97 7.19 14.42
C THR A 186 12.70 7.58 15.17
N ALA A 187 12.81 8.52 16.11
CA ALA A 187 11.67 8.98 16.90
C ALA A 187 10.51 9.52 16.03
N HIS A 188 10.82 10.29 14.97
CA HIS A 188 9.80 10.85 14.08
C HIS A 188 9.14 9.81 13.17
N THR A 189 9.71 8.61 13.01
CA THR A 189 9.00 7.53 12.30
C THR A 189 7.69 7.17 12.98
N TRP A 190 7.64 7.24 14.31
CA TRP A 190 6.47 6.87 15.10
C TRP A 190 5.37 7.93 15.14
N SER A 191 5.60 9.12 14.59
CA SER A 191 4.52 10.09 14.38
C SER A 191 3.72 9.80 13.10
N LEU A 192 4.23 8.94 12.21
CA LEU A 192 3.48 8.48 11.05
C LEU A 192 2.30 7.60 11.49
N PRO A 193 1.12 7.73 10.85
CA PRO A 193 -0.01 6.85 11.06
C PRO A 193 0.38 5.38 10.84
N PRO A 194 -0.09 4.44 11.67
CA PRO A 194 0.22 3.01 11.54
C PRO A 194 -0.06 2.45 10.13
N ALA A 195 -1.15 2.91 9.49
CA ALA A 195 -1.50 2.51 8.14
C ALA A 195 -0.42 2.86 7.10
N GLU A 196 0.25 4.00 7.24
CA GLU A 196 1.33 4.38 6.32
C GLU A 196 2.59 3.56 6.59
N LEU A 197 2.92 3.36 7.87
CA LEU A 197 4.05 2.51 8.24
C LEU A 197 3.87 1.11 7.67
N GLN A 198 2.70 0.50 7.84
CA GLN A 198 2.39 -0.81 7.28
C GLN A 198 2.56 -0.85 5.76
N LEU A 199 2.06 0.16 5.04
CA LEU A 199 2.22 0.22 3.59
C LEU A 199 3.67 0.39 3.18
N LEU A 200 4.49 1.12 3.94
CA LEU A 200 5.93 1.17 3.73
C LEU A 200 6.58 -0.20 3.96
N GLN A 201 6.17 -0.96 4.98
CA GLN A 201 6.66 -2.34 5.19
C GLN A 201 6.30 -3.23 3.98
N VAL A 202 5.06 -3.15 3.51
CA VAL A 202 4.61 -3.92 2.33
C VAL A 202 5.37 -3.51 1.08
N LEU A 203 5.60 -2.20 0.89
CA LEU A 203 6.38 -1.69 -0.23
C LEU A 203 7.78 -2.29 -0.23
N MET A 204 8.46 -2.38 0.92
CA MET A 204 9.80 -2.98 1.02
C MET A 204 9.82 -4.45 0.54
N TRP A 205 8.75 -5.23 0.76
CA TRP A 205 8.66 -6.59 0.23
C TRP A 205 8.45 -6.66 -1.29
N THR A 206 7.93 -5.59 -1.89
CA THR A 206 7.62 -5.54 -3.33
C THR A 206 8.78 -5.03 -4.18
N LEU A 207 9.77 -4.37 -3.55
CA LEU A 207 10.90 -3.78 -4.26
C LEU A 207 11.92 -4.86 -4.69
N PRO A 208 12.44 -4.81 -5.93
CA PRO A 208 13.44 -5.77 -6.40
C PRO A 208 14.78 -5.55 -5.70
N SER A 209 15.51 -6.61 -5.33
CA SER A 209 16.84 -6.50 -4.68
C SER A 209 17.79 -5.52 -5.40
N ALA A 210 18.33 -4.55 -4.67
CA ALA A 210 19.27 -3.55 -5.18
C ALA A 210 20.13 -3.00 -4.03
N ALA A 211 21.36 -2.56 -4.34
CA ALA A 211 22.25 -1.95 -3.36
C ALA A 211 21.70 -0.63 -2.81
N SER A 212 21.06 0.14 -3.67
CA SER A 212 20.41 1.40 -3.33
C SER A 212 19.22 1.64 -4.28
N ARG A 213 18.19 2.35 -3.80
CA ARG A 213 17.02 2.72 -4.60
C ARG A 213 16.55 4.10 -4.21
N GLU A 214 15.93 4.76 -5.17
CA GLU A 214 15.23 6.01 -4.94
C GLU A 214 13.91 5.99 -5.70
N LEU A 215 12.82 6.27 -5.01
CA LEU A 215 11.49 6.32 -5.60
C LEU A 215 10.61 7.37 -4.92
N PRO A 216 9.73 8.04 -5.68
CA PRO A 216 8.71 8.89 -5.09
C PRO A 216 7.67 8.03 -4.35
N VAL A 217 7.26 8.50 -3.18
CA VAL A 217 6.17 7.94 -2.37
C VAL A 217 5.26 9.08 -1.88
N HIS A 218 3.98 8.81 -1.72
CA HIS A 218 3.00 9.81 -1.27
C HIS A 218 2.33 9.34 0.02
N LEU A 219 2.38 10.13 1.07
CA LEU A 219 1.80 9.74 2.36
C LEU A 219 0.32 10.14 2.40
N PRO A 220 -0.64 9.22 2.21
CA PRO A 220 -2.05 9.55 2.02
C PRO A 220 -2.71 10.25 3.23
N LEU A 221 -2.16 10.06 4.43
CA LEU A 221 -2.70 10.56 5.70
C LEU A 221 -1.82 11.68 6.27
N THR A 222 -0.50 11.55 6.23
CA THR A 222 0.43 12.52 6.82
C THR A 222 0.62 13.76 5.92
N ALA A 223 0.73 13.56 4.61
CA ALA A 223 0.96 14.65 3.66
C ALA A 223 0.07 14.47 2.41
N PRO A 224 -1.25 14.66 2.54
CA PRO A 224 -2.17 14.47 1.42
C PRO A 224 -1.82 15.40 0.25
N GLY A 225 -1.51 14.80 -0.91
CA GLY A 225 -1.09 15.53 -2.12
C GLY A 225 0.40 15.91 -2.16
N GLY A 226 1.16 15.67 -1.09
CA GLY A 226 2.62 15.82 -1.07
C GLY A 226 3.34 14.59 -1.62
N THR A 227 4.46 14.82 -2.30
CA THR A 227 5.39 13.76 -2.71
C THR A 227 6.61 13.80 -1.80
N ALA A 228 6.94 12.66 -1.21
CA ALA A 228 8.20 12.40 -0.54
C ALA A 228 9.08 11.47 -1.40
N ARG A 229 10.37 11.42 -1.11
CA ARG A 229 11.34 10.49 -1.71
C ARG A 229 11.66 9.42 -0.68
N LEU A 230 11.46 8.16 -1.07
CA LEU A 230 11.94 7.01 -0.33
C LEU A 230 13.30 6.62 -0.92
N VAL A 231 14.35 6.79 -0.12
CA VAL A 231 15.70 6.34 -0.46
C VAL A 231 15.99 5.09 0.36
N THR A 232 16.35 3.99 -0.29
CA THR A 232 16.67 2.74 0.39
C THR A 232 18.10 2.32 0.09
N CYS A 233 18.80 1.78 1.08
CA CYS A 233 20.18 1.30 0.95
C CYS A 233 20.35 -0.03 1.67
N GLN A 234 20.83 -1.03 0.95
CA GLN A 234 21.09 -2.35 1.48
C GLN A 234 22.37 -2.34 2.32
N LEU A 235 22.24 -2.68 3.61
CA LEU A 235 23.37 -2.81 4.53
C LEU A 235 23.91 -4.25 4.54
N ALA A 236 23.01 -5.22 4.37
CA ALA A 236 23.32 -6.65 4.32
C ALA A 236 22.25 -7.37 3.47
N PRO A 237 22.44 -8.65 3.08
CA PRO A 237 21.47 -9.36 2.24
C PRO A 237 20.02 -9.31 2.72
N THR A 238 19.82 -9.26 4.04
CA THR A 238 18.50 -9.21 4.69
C THR A 238 18.22 -7.89 5.42
N ALA A 239 19.15 -6.94 5.40
CA ALA A 239 19.03 -5.69 6.15
C ALA A 239 19.13 -4.47 5.23
N GLU A 240 18.17 -3.57 5.35
CA GLU A 240 18.03 -2.39 4.50
C GLU A 240 17.59 -1.19 5.32
N VAL A 241 18.24 -0.04 5.12
CA VAL A 241 17.79 1.24 5.66
C VAL A 241 16.91 1.92 4.63
N ALA A 242 15.80 2.48 5.09
CA ALA A 242 14.91 3.32 4.32
C ALA A 242 14.84 4.71 4.96
N LEU A 243 15.07 5.75 4.16
CA LEU A 243 14.98 7.16 4.53
C LEU A 243 13.80 7.79 3.80
N LEU A 244 13.03 8.60 4.51
CA LEU A 244 11.92 9.36 3.94
C LEU A 244 12.25 10.84 3.96
N ALA A 245 12.34 11.41 2.77
CA ALA A 245 12.84 12.74 2.47
C ALA A 245 11.76 13.60 1.81
N ALA A 246 11.61 14.86 2.20
CA ALA A 246 10.72 15.79 1.48
C ALA A 246 11.37 16.32 0.18
N GLU A 247 12.65 16.70 0.24
CA GLU A 247 13.40 17.25 -0.91
C GLU A 247 14.85 16.70 -0.98
N GLU A 248 15.53 16.59 0.16
CA GLU A 248 16.87 15.99 0.37
C GLU A 248 16.77 14.81 1.37
N PRO A 249 17.68 13.81 1.33
CA PRO A 249 18.96 13.71 0.59
C PRO A 249 18.84 13.04 -0.77
N SER A 250 19.88 13.24 -1.59
CA SER A 250 20.08 12.50 -2.84
C SER A 250 20.63 11.10 -2.56
N LEU A 251 20.31 10.14 -3.44
CA LEU A 251 20.82 8.77 -3.39
C LEU A 251 22.36 8.70 -3.20
N ALA A 252 23.11 9.59 -3.88
CA ALA A 252 24.56 9.63 -3.80
C ALA A 252 25.08 9.94 -2.39
N ARG A 253 24.43 10.85 -1.66
CA ARG A 253 24.80 11.18 -0.28
C ARG A 253 24.50 10.01 0.65
N THR A 254 23.39 9.31 0.45
CA THR A 254 23.05 8.13 1.26
C THR A 254 24.02 6.96 1.00
N GLU A 255 24.46 6.75 -0.24
CA GLU A 255 25.45 5.73 -0.58
C GLU A 255 26.84 6.00 0.03
N GLU A 256 27.23 7.26 0.16
CA GLU A 256 28.49 7.64 0.84
C GLU A 256 28.46 7.31 2.33
N LEU A 257 27.30 7.48 2.98
CA LEU A 257 27.14 7.22 4.42
C LEU A 257 27.08 5.72 4.77
N VAL A 258 26.78 4.86 3.79
CA VAL A 258 26.66 3.41 3.99
C VAL A 258 27.98 2.67 3.77
N LYS A 259 28.97 3.31 3.12
CA LYS A 259 30.32 2.77 2.89
C LYS A 259 31.19 2.84 4.14
#